data_AF-A0A0G1E5D4-F1
#
_entry.id   AF-A0A0G1E5D4-F1
#
_cell.length_a   1.000
_cell.length_b   1.000
_cell.length_c   1.000
_cell.angle_alpha   90.00
_cell.angle_beta   90.00
_cell.angle_gamma   90.00
#
_symmetry.space_group_name_H-M   'P 1'
#
loop_
_entity.id
_entity.type
_entity.pdbx_description
1 polymer ?
#
loop_
_entity_poly.entity_id
_entity_poly.type
_entity_poly.pdbx_seq_one_letter_code
_entity_poly.pdbx_strand_id
1 'polypeptide(L)' 'MSYLWDYDRKELEKSKSGRLKILERMINYGPGDEKIKLSEVKKNWDKLHLFPLQKRLFELLIWGKYNSSPKSSKSFWMK' A
#
# COMPACT_ATOMS: atom_id res chain seq x y z
N MET A 1 -9.80 8.46 -12.46
CA MET A 1 -10.45 8.81 -11.17
C MET A 1 -9.35 9.16 -10.19
N SER A 2 -9.37 10.34 -9.57
CA SER A 2 -8.35 10.72 -8.58
C SER A 2 -8.46 9.84 -7.33
N TYR A 3 -7.33 9.35 -6.80
CA TYR A 3 -7.31 8.56 -5.57
C TYR A 3 -7.74 9.36 -4.32
N LEU A 4 -8.04 10.66 -4.46
CA LEU A 4 -8.60 11.55 -3.44
C LEU A 4 -9.92 12.20 -3.88
N TRP A 5 -10.73 11.53 -4.71
CA TRP A 5 -11.99 12.10 -5.22
C TRP A 5 -12.96 12.59 -4.12
N ASP A 6 -12.84 12.06 -2.90
CA ASP A 6 -13.65 12.33 -1.71
C ASP A 6 -12.97 13.23 -0.66
N TYR A 7 -11.73 13.71 -0.91
CA TYR A 7 -10.96 14.47 0.07
C TYR A 7 -10.25 15.71 -0.53
N ASP A 8 -10.14 16.78 0.26
CA ASP A 8 -9.21 17.86 -0.05
C ASP A 8 -7.77 17.44 0.30
N ARG A 9 -6.92 17.34 -0.73
CA ARG A 9 -5.49 17.03 -0.58
C ARG A 9 -4.77 18.00 0.36
N LYS A 10 -5.01 19.31 0.22
CA LYS A 10 -4.27 20.34 0.97
C LYS A 10 -4.56 20.24 2.46
N GLU A 11 -5.79 19.88 2.83
CA GLU A 11 -6.16 19.64 4.23
C GLU A 11 -5.47 18.40 4.81
N LEU A 12 -5.40 17.31 4.04
CA LEU A 12 -4.71 16.09 4.46
C LEU A 12 -3.20 16.31 4.66
N GLU A 13 -2.56 17.12 3.82
CA GLU A 13 -1.11 17.37 3.88
C GLU A 13 -0.66 18.08 5.17
N LYS A 14 -1.55 18.86 5.80
CA LYS A 14 -1.25 19.60 7.05
C LYS A 14 -0.84 18.67 8.20
N SER A 15 -1.36 17.44 8.23
CA SER A 15 -1.12 16.50 9.32
C SER A 15 -0.25 15.33 8.91
N LYS A 16 0.38 14.65 9.89
CA LYS A 16 1.14 13.42 9.63
C LYS A 16 0.22 12.26 9.23
N SER A 17 -0.95 12.16 9.89
CA SER A 17 -1.96 11.14 9.60
C SER A 17 -2.60 11.33 8.22
N GLY A 18 -2.85 12.56 7.81
CA GLY A 18 -3.39 12.84 6.47
C GLY A 18 -2.38 12.52 5.36
N ARG A 19 -1.09 12.85 5.53
CA ARG A 19 -0.03 12.39 4.61
C ARG A 19 0.08 10.87 4.52
N LEU A 20 -0.10 10.17 5.65
CA LEU A 20 -0.16 8.71 5.67
C LEU A 20 -1.39 8.20 4.90
N LYS A 21 -2.55 8.86 5.05
CA LYS A 21 -3.79 8.52 4.32
C LYS A 21 -3.63 8.70 2.82
N ILE A 22 -2.96 9.76 2.37
CA ILE A 22 -2.63 9.99 0.97
C ILE A 22 -1.81 8.80 0.44
N LEU A 23 -0.73 8.42 1.14
CA LEU A 23 0.13 7.31 0.74
C LEU A 23 -0.63 5.98 0.65
N GLU A 24 -1.49 5.69 1.63
CA GLU A 24 -2.36 4.51 1.63
C GLU A 24 -3.28 4.49 0.41
N ARG A 25 -3.92 5.63 0.10
CA ARG A 25 -4.83 5.77 -1.03
C ARG A 25 -4.12 5.60 -2.38
N MET A 26 -2.93 6.19 -2.52
CA MET A 26 -2.10 6.03 -3.73
C MET A 26 -1.79 4.56 -4.02
N ILE A 27 -1.48 3.77 -2.99
CA ILE A 27 -1.16 2.34 -3.16
C ILE A 27 -2.44 1.53 -3.46
N ASN A 28 -3.54 1.82 -2.76
CA ASN A 28 -4.78 1.06 -2.90
C ASN A 28 -5.50 1.30 -4.23
N TYR A 29 -5.53 2.54 -4.71
CA TYR A 29 -6.32 2.96 -5.87
C TYR A 29 -5.47 3.34 -7.09
N GLY A 30 -4.14 3.36 -6.94
CA GLY A 30 -3.21 3.83 -7.95
C GLY A 30 -2.88 5.32 -7.78
N PRO A 31 -1.61 5.73 -8.01
CA PRO A 31 -1.17 7.09 -7.74
C PRO A 31 -1.51 8.10 -8.86
N GLY A 32 -2.19 7.66 -9.93
CA GLY A 32 -2.33 8.47 -11.15
C GLY A 32 -0.96 8.79 -11.74
N ASP A 33 -0.69 10.08 -11.96
CA ASP A 33 0.56 10.57 -12.54
C ASP A 33 1.66 10.83 -11.49
N GLU A 34 1.40 10.57 -10.21
CA GLU A 34 2.36 10.82 -9.14
C GLU A 34 3.28 9.62 -8.91
N LYS A 35 4.57 9.90 -8.67
CA LYS A 35 5.54 8.87 -8.26
C LYS A 35 5.56 8.71 -6.75
N ILE A 36 5.38 7.47 -6.28
CA ILE A 36 5.48 7.14 -4.86
C ILE A 36 6.95 6.94 -4.49
N LYS A 37 7.43 7.63 -3.45
CA LYS A 37 8.79 7.43 -2.92
C LYS A 37 8.88 6.11 -2.14
N LEU A 38 9.75 5.20 -2.59
CA LEU A 38 9.95 3.90 -1.95
C LEU A 38 10.36 4.00 -0.46
N SER A 39 11.17 4.99 -0.10
CA SER A 39 11.61 5.21 1.28
C SER A 39 10.43 5.54 2.22
N GLU A 40 9.47 6.34 1.75
CA GLU A 40 8.27 6.68 2.52
C GLU A 40 7.34 5.49 2.70
N VAL A 41 7.23 4.64 1.68
CA VAL A 41 6.47 3.38 1.76
C VAL A 41 7.10 2.46 2.81
N LYS A 42 8.41 2.21 2.74
CA LYS A 42 9.12 1.36 3.70
C LYS A 42 9.01 1.88 5.13
N LYS A 43 9.19 3.19 5.34
CA LYS A 43 9.14 3.84 6.65
C LYS A 43 7.78 3.71 7.33
N ASN A 44 6.70 3.71 6.55
CA ASN A 44 5.34 3.71 7.07
C ASN A 44 4.60 2.38 6.88
N TRP A 45 5.27 1.34 6.37
CA TRP A 45 4.64 0.10 5.92
C TRP A 45 3.67 -0.52 6.93
N ASP A 46 4.09 -0.62 8.19
CA ASP A 46 3.30 -1.24 9.26
C ASP A 46 2.07 -0.41 9.69
N LYS A 47 1.99 0.85 9.25
CA LYS A 47 0.89 1.79 9.56
C LYS A 47 -0.12 1.90 8.42
N LEU A 48 0.16 1.33 7.25
CA LEU A 48 -0.70 1.44 6.07
C LEU A 48 -1.79 0.36 6.09
N HIS A 49 -3.05 0.78 5.94
CA HIS A 49 -4.17 -0.13 5.77
C HIS A 49 -4.36 -0.44 4.27
N LEU A 50 -3.53 -1.36 3.79
CA LEU A 50 -3.50 -1.76 2.38
C LEU A 50 -4.46 -2.91 2.09
N PHE A 51 -5.09 -2.87 0.93
CA PHE A 51 -5.87 -3.98 0.41
C PHE A 51 -4.99 -5.23 0.22
N PRO A 52 -5.50 -6.46 0.48
CA PRO A 52 -4.67 -7.65 0.53
C PRO A 52 -3.85 -7.92 -0.74
N LEU A 53 -4.41 -7.68 -1.92
CA LEU A 53 -3.72 -7.91 -3.20
C LEU A 53 -2.62 -6.88 -3.43
N GLN A 54 -2.92 -5.60 -3.21
CA GLN A 54 -1.98 -4.49 -3.32
C GLN A 54 -0.84 -4.67 -2.32
N LYS A 55 -1.15 -5.05 -1.07
CA LYS A 55 -0.15 -5.34 -0.05
C LYS A 55 0.82 -6.42 -0.51
N ARG A 56 0.31 -7.55 -0.99
CA ARG A 56 1.14 -8.67 -1.49
C ARG A 56 1.97 -8.31 -2.72
N LEU A 57 1.37 -7.60 -3.68
CA LEU A 57 2.07 -7.13 -4.88
C LEU A 57 3.26 -6.25 -4.48
N PHE A 58 3.02 -5.25 -3.63
CA PHE A 58 4.08 -4.36 -3.19
C PHE A 58 5.09 -5.09 -2.30
N GLU A 59 4.68 -6.11 -1.53
CA GLU A 59 5.64 -6.94 -0.78
C GLU A 59 6.65 -7.64 -1.69
N LEU A 60 6.19 -8.21 -2.80
CA LEU A 60 7.08 -8.77 -3.82
C LEU A 60 7.98 -7.72 -4.43
N LEU A 61 7.45 -6.56 -4.82
CA LEU A 61 8.24 -5.51 -5.48
C LEU A 61 9.30 -4.93 -4.55
N ILE A 62 9.02 -4.84 -3.25
CA ILE A 62 9.88 -4.18 -2.28
C ILE A 62 10.88 -5.15 -1.65
N TRP A 63 10.47 -6.39 -1.36
CA TRP A 63 11.26 -7.37 -0.60
C TRP A 63 11.46 -8.71 -1.32
N GLY A 64 10.89 -8.92 -2.51
CA GLY A 64 11.02 -10.17 -3.27
C GLY A 64 10.25 -11.35 -2.67
N LYS A 65 9.39 -11.12 -1.66
CA LYS A 65 8.62 -12.17 -0.98
C LYS A 65 7.34 -11.63 -0.37
N TYR A 66 6.32 -12.47 -0.23
CA TYR A 66 5.11 -12.12 0.52
C TYR A 66 5.35 -12.25 2.02
N ASN A 67 5.14 -11.18 2.78
CA ASN A 67 5.19 -11.21 4.24
C ASN A 67 3.78 -11.42 4.84
N SER A 68 2.74 -10.97 4.13
CA SER A 68 1.33 -11.04 4.55
C SER A 68 0.56 -12.23 3.98
N SER A 69 1.21 -13.12 3.21
CA SER A 69 0.53 -14.29 2.65
C SER A 69 0.13 -15.26 3.77
N PRO A 70 -1.12 -15.74 3.82
CA PRO A 70 -1.50 -16.79 4.74
C PRO A 70 -0.63 -18.04 4.48
N LYS A 71 -0.12 -18.64 5.54
CA LYS A 71 0.59 -19.92 5.44
C LYS A 71 -0.39 -20.96 4.91
N SER A 72 -0.20 -21.40 3.68
CA SER A 72 -0.93 -22.54 3.15
C SER A 72 -0.53 -23.79 3.95
N SER A 73 -1.47 -24.38 4.68
CA SER A 73 -1.25 -25.65 5.40
C SER A 73 -1.41 -26.88 4.50
N LYS A 74 -1.74 -26.70 3.21
CA LYS A 74 -1.93 -27.79 2.27
C LYS A 74 -1.18 -27.46 0.99
N SER A 75 -0.04 -28.12 0.78
CA SER A 75 0.55 -28.22 -0.54
C SER A 75 -0.43 -28.98 -1.42
N PHE A 76 -1.24 -28.24 -2.17
CA PHE A 76 -2.24 -28.78 -3.07
C PHE A 76 -1.61 -29.68 -4.16
N TRP A 77 -0.29 -29.59 -4.34
CA TRP A 77 0.50 -30.31 -5.35
C TRP A 77 1.40 -31.42 -4.78
N MET A 78 1.23 -31.83 -3.51
CA MET A 78 1.82 -33.08 -3.02
C MET A 78 0.80 -34.21 -3.16
N LYS A 79 0.65 -34.74 -4.38
CA LYS A 79 0.06 -36.06 -4.66
C LYS A 79 0.78 -36.70 -5.83
#